data_AF-A0A9D7TWS3-F1
#
_entry.id   AF-A0A9D7TWS3-F1
#
_cell.length_a   1.000
_cell.length_b   1.000
_cell.length_c   1.000
_cell.angle_alpha   90.00
_cell.angle_beta   90.00
_cell.angle_gamma   90.00
#
_symmetry.space_group_name_H-M   'P 1'
#
loop_
_entity.id
_entity.type
_entity.pdbx_description
1 polymer ?
#
loop_
_entity_poly.entity_id
_entity_poly.type
_entity_poly.pdbx_seq_one_letter_code
_entity_poly.pdbx_strand_id
1 'polypeptide(L)'
;MFTATTYPGLYWLQHPLSKQGTAILKPNQYKEAYAIGLHQRKYPALVQVKPVIVLRDNNKDVVLNTVALVEQKGLFGINIHHAKMVGTTTVVNKYSAGCQVLSSIADFNLLMELAKKHKALYGNAFTYTLIDEVQ
;
A
#
# COMPACT_ATOMS: atom_id res chain seq x y z
N MET A 1 -9.19 9.36 10.63
CA MET A 1 -8.05 9.15 9.71
C MET A 1 -7.09 8.17 10.38
N PHE A 2 -6.46 7.28 9.62
CA PHE A 2 -5.46 6.33 10.14
C PHE A 2 -4.07 6.80 9.74
N THR A 3 -3.09 6.70 10.65
CA THR A 3 -1.70 6.96 10.30
C THR A 3 -1.16 5.79 9.47
N ALA A 4 -0.67 6.09 8.28
CA ALA A 4 -0.13 5.09 7.37
C ALA A 4 1.09 5.62 6.64
N THR A 5 1.94 4.70 6.19
CA THR A 5 3.00 4.98 5.24
C THR A 5 2.57 4.57 3.85
N THR A 6 2.66 5.52 2.92
CA THR A 6 2.26 5.37 1.51
C THR A 6 3.46 5.31 0.57
N TYR A 7 4.66 5.66 1.08
CA TYR A 7 5.92 5.61 0.36
C TYR A 7 6.74 4.35 0.67
N PRO A 8 7.50 3.84 -0.30
CA PRO A 8 8.43 2.75 -0.06
C PRO A 8 9.54 3.17 0.91
N GLY A 9 10.07 2.22 1.67
CA GLY A 9 11.22 2.51 2.53
C GLY A 9 12.52 2.63 1.73
N LEU A 10 13.48 3.39 2.26
CA LEU A 10 14.77 3.70 1.62
C LEU A 10 15.51 2.45 1.14
N TYR A 11 15.44 1.35 1.88
CA TYR A 11 16.04 0.07 1.50
C TYR A 11 15.53 -0.41 0.12
N TRP A 12 14.23 -0.27 -0.15
CA TRP A 12 13.64 -0.74 -1.40
C TRP A 12 14.00 0.15 -2.58
N LEU A 13 14.21 1.46 -2.39
CA LEU A 13 14.71 2.33 -3.46
C LEU A 13 16.08 1.84 -3.99
N GLN A 14 16.98 1.45 -3.09
CA GLN A 14 18.31 0.93 -3.45
C GLN A 14 18.30 -0.55 -3.89
N HIS A 15 17.35 -1.35 -3.39
CA HIS A 15 17.24 -2.78 -3.65
C HIS A 15 15.85 -3.19 -4.18
N PRO A 16 15.43 -2.71 -5.36
CA PRO A 16 14.09 -2.95 -5.87
C PRO A 16 13.82 -4.44 -6.14
N LEU A 17 12.61 -4.90 -5.78
CA LEU A 17 12.15 -6.27 -6.06
C LEU A 17 11.94 -6.55 -7.54
N SER A 18 11.75 -5.49 -8.33
CA SER A 18 11.54 -5.57 -9.78
C SER A 18 12.72 -4.94 -10.51
N LYS A 19 13.08 -5.50 -11.67
CA LYS A 19 14.02 -4.86 -12.61
C LYS A 19 13.55 -3.49 -13.10
N GLN A 20 12.25 -3.22 -12.97
CA GLN A 20 11.62 -1.95 -13.34
C GLN A 20 11.66 -0.92 -12.21
N GLY A 21 12.27 -1.25 -11.06
CA GLY A 21 12.36 -0.35 -9.92
C GLY A 21 11.24 -0.52 -8.89
N THR A 22 11.32 0.28 -7.85
CA THR A 22 10.39 0.29 -6.71
C THR A 22 9.09 0.98 -7.09
N ALA A 23 7.97 0.40 -6.63
CA ALA A 23 6.65 0.93 -6.92
C ALA A 23 6.26 1.98 -5.88
N ILE A 24 5.71 3.10 -6.34
CA ILE A 24 5.01 4.09 -5.52
C ILE A 24 3.59 4.16 -6.06
N LEU A 25 2.59 3.96 -5.20
CA LEU A 25 1.19 4.05 -5.63
C LEU A 25 0.88 5.52 -5.98
N LYS A 26 0.38 5.77 -7.19
CA LYS A 26 0.02 7.13 -7.61
C LYS A 26 -1.26 7.57 -6.86
N PRO A 27 -1.36 8.82 -6.36
CA PRO A 27 -2.60 9.39 -5.84
C PRO A 27 -3.74 9.27 -6.86
N ASN A 28 -4.84 8.63 -6.46
CA ASN A 28 -6.04 8.40 -7.28
C ASN A 28 -7.17 7.78 -6.42
N GLN A 29 -8.37 7.70 -6.99
CA GLN A 29 -9.44 6.84 -6.51
C GLN A 29 -9.42 5.48 -7.24
N TYR A 30 -9.07 4.43 -6.52
CA TYR A 30 -9.04 3.06 -6.99
C TYR A 30 -10.34 2.34 -6.64
N LYS A 31 -11.34 2.50 -7.51
CA LYS A 31 -12.70 1.94 -7.33
C LYS A 31 -12.69 0.42 -7.29
N GLU A 32 -13.21 -0.15 -6.19
CA GLU A 32 -13.32 -1.60 -5.97
C GLU A 32 -12.03 -2.39 -6.24
N ALA A 33 -10.87 -1.73 -6.10
CA ALA A 33 -9.59 -2.33 -6.45
C ALA A 33 -9.04 -3.24 -5.35
N TYR A 34 -9.70 -3.29 -4.19
CA TYR A 34 -9.25 -4.02 -3.02
C TYR A 34 -10.35 -4.97 -2.52
N ALA A 35 -9.93 -6.06 -1.88
CA ALA A 35 -10.80 -7.05 -1.24
C ALA A 35 -10.14 -7.58 0.03
N ILE A 36 -10.91 -8.12 0.98
CA ILE A 36 -10.32 -8.91 2.07
C ILE A 36 -9.73 -10.18 1.47
N GLY A 37 -8.43 -10.37 1.64
CA GLY A 37 -7.65 -11.55 1.24
C GLY A 37 -6.45 -11.75 2.16
N LEU A 38 -5.47 -12.56 1.75
CA LEU A 38 -4.29 -12.85 2.58
C LEU A 38 -3.04 -12.12 2.07
N HIS A 39 -2.46 -11.26 2.92
CA HIS A 39 -1.15 -10.69 2.65
C HIS A 39 -0.08 -11.77 2.76
N GLN A 40 0.65 -12.03 1.67
CA GLN A 40 1.70 -13.06 1.58
C GLN A 40 1.24 -14.46 2.04
N ARG A 41 -0.06 -14.78 1.92
CA ARG A 41 -0.66 -16.04 2.44
C ARG A 41 -0.56 -16.23 3.96
N LYS A 42 -0.28 -15.16 4.73
CA LYS A 42 -0.05 -15.24 6.19
C LYS A 42 -1.22 -14.76 7.02
N TYR A 43 -1.78 -13.59 6.71
CA TYR A 43 -2.83 -12.99 7.54
C TYR A 43 -3.82 -12.15 6.71
N PRO A 44 -5.06 -11.96 7.19
CA PRO A 44 -6.07 -11.16 6.51
C PRO A 44 -5.67 -9.69 6.36
N ALA A 45 -5.80 -9.15 5.15
CA ALA A 45 -5.52 -7.76 4.81
C ALA A 45 -6.41 -7.32 3.64
N LEU A 46 -6.38 -6.03 3.28
CA LEU A 46 -6.96 -5.58 2.02
C LEU A 46 -5.93 -5.80 0.91
N VAL A 47 -6.22 -6.73 0.01
CA VAL A 47 -5.34 -7.11 -1.09
C VAL A 47 -5.80 -6.52 -2.40
N GLN A 48 -4.86 -6.18 -3.26
CA GLN A 48 -5.16 -5.71 -4.61
C GLN A 48 -5.85 -6.80 -5.44
N VAL A 49 -7.00 -6.47 -6.04
CA VAL A 49 -7.77 -7.36 -6.93
C VAL A 49 -8.08 -6.75 -8.29
N LYS A 50 -7.96 -5.42 -8.46
CA LYS A 50 -8.04 -4.75 -9.77
C LYS A 50 -6.78 -3.91 -10.05
N PRO A 51 -6.50 -3.58 -11.32
CA PRO A 51 -5.33 -2.79 -11.68
C PRO A 51 -5.28 -1.42 -10.98
N VAL A 52 -4.11 -1.06 -10.46
CA VAL A 52 -3.80 0.28 -9.92
C VAL A 52 -2.68 0.92 -10.74
N ILE A 53 -2.42 2.21 -10.52
CA ILE A 53 -1.34 2.95 -11.20
C ILE A 53 -0.19 3.12 -10.22
N VAL A 54 0.99 2.68 -10.60
CA VAL A 54 2.22 2.90 -9.83
C VAL A 54 3.19 3.75 -10.65
N LEU A 55 3.93 4.60 -9.96
CA LEU A 55 5.15 5.23 -10.45
C LEU A 55 6.31 4.28 -10.16
N ARG A 56 7.18 4.08 -11.15
CA ARG A 56 8.36 3.21 -11.04
C ARG A 56 9.63 4.02 -10.89
N ASP A 57 10.30 3.84 -9.75
CA ASP A 57 11.59 4.43 -9.48
C ASP A 57 12.71 3.39 -9.59
N ASN A 58 13.57 3.57 -10.60
CA ASN A 58 14.69 2.68 -10.91
C ASN A 58 16.05 3.38 -10.89
N ASN A 59 16.13 4.64 -10.45
CA ASN A 59 17.40 5.37 -10.40
C ASN A 59 18.30 4.90 -9.23
N LYS A 60 17.69 4.20 -8.25
CA LYS A 60 18.31 3.64 -7.04
C LYS A 60 18.96 4.67 -6.14
N ASP A 61 18.53 5.93 -6.23
CA ASP A 61 18.88 6.93 -5.25
C ASP A 61 17.92 6.87 -4.04
N VAL A 62 18.09 7.79 -3.09
CA VAL A 62 17.23 7.91 -1.91
C VAL A 62 16.22 9.05 -2.05
N VAL A 63 16.16 9.68 -3.23
CA VAL A 63 15.39 10.88 -3.52
C VAL A 63 14.16 10.50 -4.31
N LEU A 64 13.01 10.63 -3.67
CA LEU A 64 11.74 10.27 -4.28
C LEU A 64 11.26 11.42 -5.20
N ASN A 65 11.77 11.47 -6.43
CA ASN A 65 11.35 12.46 -7.43
C ASN A 65 10.27 11.87 -8.35
N THR A 66 9.00 12.14 -8.02
CA THR A 66 7.84 11.60 -8.76
C THR A 66 7.62 12.25 -10.13
N VAL A 67 8.26 13.39 -10.43
CA VAL A 67 7.96 14.22 -11.62
C VAL A 67 8.38 13.55 -12.93
N ALA A 68 9.40 12.68 -12.90
CA ALA A 68 9.95 12.01 -14.08
C ALA A 68 9.76 10.48 -14.07
N LEU A 69 8.94 9.95 -13.15
CA LEU A 69 8.76 8.50 -13.04
C LEU A 69 7.77 7.97 -14.08
N VAL A 70 8.06 6.76 -14.56
CA VAL A 70 7.20 6.07 -15.54
C VAL A 70 5.97 5.50 -14.84
N GLU A 71 4.80 5.82 -15.36
CA GLU A 71 3.53 5.23 -14.92
C GLU A 71 3.34 3.81 -15.47
N GLN A 72 2.86 2.93 -14.61
CA GLN A 72 2.44 1.59 -14.99
C GLN A 72 1.10 1.25 -14.37
N LYS A 73 0.20 0.67 -15.17
CA LYS A 73 -1.10 0.17 -14.72
C LYS A 73 -1.11 -1.34 -14.71
N GLY A 74 -1.49 -1.96 -13.60
CA GLY A 74 -1.48 -3.41 -13.49
C GLY A 74 -1.71 -3.96 -12.09
N LEU A 75 -1.55 -5.27 -11.96
CA LEU A 75 -1.54 -5.98 -10.68
C LEU A 75 -0.09 -6.10 -10.20
N PHE A 76 0.22 -5.46 -9.07
CA PHE A 76 1.57 -5.39 -8.53
C PHE A 76 1.67 -5.90 -7.08
N GLY A 77 0.54 -6.33 -6.50
CA GLY A 77 0.48 -6.78 -5.11
C GLY A 77 0.57 -5.62 -4.11
N ILE A 78 0.08 -4.44 -4.49
CA ILE A 78 0.00 -3.27 -3.61
C ILE A 78 -1.11 -3.51 -2.60
N ASN A 79 -0.77 -4.08 -1.44
CA ASN A 79 -1.73 -4.41 -0.39
C ASN A 79 -1.78 -3.30 0.67
N ILE A 80 -2.89 -3.23 1.40
CA ILE A 80 -3.02 -2.39 2.60
C ILE A 80 -2.92 -3.30 3.82
N HIS A 81 -1.84 -3.16 4.60
CA HIS A 81 -1.52 -4.07 5.70
C HIS A 81 -0.88 -3.35 6.90
N HIS A 82 -0.62 -4.07 7.99
CA HIS A 82 0.07 -3.51 9.16
C HIS A 82 1.59 -3.69 9.07
N ALA A 83 2.35 -2.83 9.74
CA ALA A 83 3.82 -2.91 9.75
C ALA A 83 4.37 -4.02 10.66
N LYS A 84 3.79 -4.20 11.85
CA LYS A 84 4.20 -5.22 12.84
C LYS A 84 2.99 -5.93 13.42
N MET A 85 3.16 -7.19 13.85
CA MET A 85 2.09 -7.96 14.52
C MET A 85 1.82 -7.47 15.95
N VAL A 86 2.73 -6.67 16.54
CA VAL A 86 2.62 -6.11 17.89
C VAL A 86 3.22 -4.70 17.90
N GLY A 87 2.53 -3.76 18.56
CA GLY A 87 2.99 -2.39 18.78
C GLY A 87 2.84 -1.44 17.59
N THR A 88 3.51 -0.28 17.71
CA THR A 88 3.56 0.77 16.68
C THR A 88 4.98 0.85 16.12
N THR A 89 5.15 1.14 14.83
CA THR A 89 6.48 1.45 14.28
C THR A 89 6.49 2.76 13.51
N THR A 90 7.53 3.55 13.75
CA THR A 90 7.84 4.78 13.01
C THR A 90 8.77 4.52 11.82
N VAL A 91 9.29 3.30 11.69
CA VAL A 91 10.34 2.99 10.70
C VAL A 91 9.74 2.23 9.51
N VAL A 92 9.64 2.92 8.39
CA VAL A 92 9.13 2.40 7.10
C VAL A 92 10.01 1.28 6.52
N ASN A 93 11.31 1.32 6.82
CA ASN A 93 12.41 0.46 6.35
C ASN A 93 12.05 -0.64 5.32
N LYS A 94 12.02 -1.92 5.70
CA LYS A 94 11.76 -3.03 4.77
C LYS A 94 10.28 -3.37 4.60
N TYR A 95 9.37 -2.61 5.21
CA TYR A 95 7.96 -3.02 5.31
C TYR A 95 7.12 -2.66 4.10
N SER A 96 7.56 -1.73 3.25
CA SER A 96 6.85 -1.37 2.03
C SER A 96 7.78 -1.21 0.84
N ALA A 97 7.60 -2.07 -0.17
CA ALA A 97 8.12 -1.88 -1.53
C ALA A 97 7.06 -1.22 -2.45
N GLY A 98 6.04 -0.58 -1.86
CA GLY A 98 4.91 0.07 -2.54
C GLY A 98 3.53 -0.17 -1.90
N CYS A 99 3.43 -1.08 -0.92
CA CYS A 99 2.21 -1.31 -0.13
C CYS A 99 1.85 -0.11 0.75
N GLN A 100 0.58 -0.03 1.16
CA GLN A 100 0.08 0.99 2.07
C GLN A 100 0.08 0.41 3.48
N VAL A 101 0.88 0.96 4.39
CA VAL A 101 1.19 0.29 5.66
C VAL A 101 0.68 1.11 6.84
N LEU A 102 -0.30 0.59 7.59
CA LEU A 102 -0.74 1.20 8.84
C LEU A 102 0.31 0.95 9.93
N SER A 103 0.72 2.02 10.62
CA SER A 103 1.78 1.97 11.63
C SER A 103 1.32 1.38 12.96
N SER A 104 0.02 1.49 13.27
CA SER A 104 -0.65 0.98 14.47
C SER A 104 -1.41 -0.31 14.17
N ILE A 105 -1.13 -1.38 14.93
CA ILE A 105 -1.89 -2.63 14.83
C ILE A 105 -3.35 -2.47 15.29
N ALA A 106 -3.61 -1.58 16.26
CA ALA A 106 -4.96 -1.29 16.73
C ALA A 106 -5.80 -0.65 15.62
N ASP A 107 -5.23 0.32 14.92
CA ASP A 107 -5.86 1.00 13.77
C ASP A 107 -6.12 0.02 12.63
N PHE A 108 -5.15 -0.85 12.34
CA PHE A 108 -5.32 -1.89 11.34
C PHE A 108 -6.42 -2.89 11.72
N ASN A 109 -6.49 -3.30 12.99
CA ASN A 109 -7.55 -4.18 13.45
C ASN A 109 -8.93 -3.52 13.32
N LEU A 110 -9.06 -2.25 13.71
CA LEU A 110 -10.28 -1.49 13.52
C LEU A 110 -10.67 -1.39 12.04
N LEU A 111 -9.72 -1.08 11.15
CA LEU A 111 -9.93 -1.08 9.70
C LEU A 111 -10.46 -2.44 9.21
N MET A 112 -9.85 -3.54 9.65
CA MET A 112 -10.27 -4.87 9.24
C MET A 112 -11.62 -5.28 9.81
N GLU A 113 -11.98 -4.85 11.02
CA GLU A 113 -13.33 -5.05 11.58
C GLU A 113 -14.39 -4.31 10.76
N LEU A 114 -14.13 -3.05 10.42
CA LEU A 114 -15.02 -2.26 9.56
C LEU A 114 -15.15 -2.90 8.18
N ALA A 115 -14.04 -3.36 7.59
CA ALA A 115 -14.05 -4.05 6.30
C ALA A 115 -14.86 -5.35 6.36
N LYS A 116 -14.75 -6.14 7.45
CA LYS A 116 -15.54 -7.36 7.64
C LYS A 116 -17.04 -7.06 7.74
N LYS A 117 -17.42 -6.02 8.48
CA LYS A 117 -18.82 -5.54 8.57
C LYS A 117 -19.34 -5.14 7.19
N HIS A 118 -18.59 -4.32 6.46
CA HIS A 118 -18.94 -3.93 5.09
C HIS A 118 -19.09 -5.17 4.19
N LYS A 119 -18.16 -6.12 4.25
CA LYS A 119 -18.23 -7.36 3.45
C LYS A 119 -19.51 -8.14 3.68
N ALA A 120 -19.96 -8.24 4.94
CA ALA A 120 -21.19 -8.96 5.28
C ALA A 120 -22.44 -8.28 4.72
N LEU A 121 -22.42 -6.95 4.58
CA LEU A 121 -23.58 -6.15 4.14
C LEU A 121 -23.59 -5.90 2.62
N TYR A 122 -22.43 -5.69 2.01
CA TYR A 122 -22.31 -5.11 0.66
C TYR A 122 -21.37 -5.90 -0.27
N GLY A 123 -20.73 -6.96 0.21
CA GLY A 123 -19.79 -7.77 -0.57
C GLY A 123 -18.32 -7.37 -0.40
N ASN A 124 -17.42 -8.18 -0.99
CA ASN A 124 -15.98 -8.10 -0.72
C ASN A 124 -15.21 -7.18 -1.69
N ALA A 125 -15.69 -5.97 -1.91
CA ALA A 125 -15.08 -5.00 -2.83
C ALA A 125 -14.95 -3.64 -2.15
N PHE A 126 -13.76 -3.05 -2.18
CA PHE A 126 -13.44 -1.81 -1.50
C PHE A 126 -12.80 -0.80 -2.45
N THR A 127 -13.29 0.43 -2.38
CA THR A 127 -12.65 1.59 -3.03
C THR A 127 -11.62 2.18 -2.10
N TYR A 128 -10.40 2.36 -2.59
CA TYR A 128 -9.33 3.04 -1.88
C TYR A 128 -8.99 4.35 -2.58
N THR A 129 -8.99 5.45 -1.84
CA THR A 129 -8.60 6.76 -2.36
C THR A 129 -7.32 7.18 -1.67
N LEU A 130 -6.27 7.42 -2.47
CA LEU A 130 -5.04 8.07 -2.03
C LEU A 130 -5.07 9.51 -2.54
N ILE A 131 -4.93 10.45 -1.62
CA ILE A 131 -4.86 11.89 -1.90
C ILE A 131 -3.52 12.42 -1.39
N ASP A 132 -2.97 13.40 -2.10
CA ASP A 132 -1.88 14.20 -1.57
C ASP A 132 -2.46 15.29 -0.67
N GLU A 133 -1.75 15.59 0.42
CA GLU A 133 -2.02 16.79 1.19
C GLU A 133 -1.41 17.97 0.44
N VAL A 134 -2.23 18.97 0.14
CA VAL A 134 -1.73 20.24 -0.39
C VAL A 134 -1.09 20.97 0.79
N GLN A 135 0.23 21.14 0.76
CA GLN A 135 0.95 22.01 1.71
C GLN A 135 0.63 23.48 1.46
#